data_AF-A0A2V1AKX4-F1
#
_entry.id   AF-A0A2V1AKX4-F1
#
_cell.length_a   1.000
_cell.length_b   1.000
_cell.length_c   1.000
_cell.angle_alpha   90.00
_cell.angle_beta   90.00
_cell.angle_gamma   90.00
#
_symmetry.space_group_name_H-M   'P 1'
#
loop_
_entity.id
_entity.type
_entity.pdbx_description
1 polymer ?
#
loop_
_entity_poly.entity_id
_entity_poly.type
_entity_poly.pdbx_seq_one_letter_code
_entity_poly.pdbx_strand_id
1 'polypeptide(L)'
;MSTSGTTESSDAPVVPRDVRLLHLIFATQGIQNYHDHVPLQLMDFAHRYTTSVLKDAVAYSDHAKNNANTTSSTSTVNTDDIRLAIAARTNYQFKPTPPKELMLELAHERNSKPLPPVIPKWGLNLPPEKYCLTARDWESLEEEAAETETSKRRKQ
;
A
#
# COMPACT_ATOMS: atom_id res chain seq x y z
N MET A 1 34.11 -47.97 -35.46
CA MET A 1 33.18 -46.88 -35.79
C MET A 1 31.99 -46.99 -34.84
N SER A 2 32.05 -46.26 -33.73
CA SER A 2 30.94 -46.12 -32.79
C SER A 2 30.84 -44.64 -32.48
N THR A 3 29.69 -44.09 -32.80
CA THR A 3 29.37 -42.67 -32.88
C THR A 3 29.44 -42.01 -31.50
N SER A 4 30.11 -40.87 -31.47
CA SER A 4 30.12 -39.89 -30.38
C SER A 4 28.70 -39.57 -29.93
N GLY A 5 28.41 -39.83 -28.65
CA GLY A 5 27.23 -39.31 -27.99
C GLY A 5 27.36 -37.79 -27.86
N THR A 6 26.49 -37.07 -28.55
CA THR A 6 26.25 -35.65 -28.36
C THR A 6 25.80 -35.43 -26.91
N THR A 7 26.68 -34.90 -26.07
CA THR A 7 26.30 -34.28 -24.80
C THR A 7 25.61 -32.96 -25.14
N GLU A 8 24.29 -32.98 -25.28
CA GLU A 8 23.47 -31.77 -25.22
C GLU A 8 23.63 -31.19 -23.81
N SER A 9 24.51 -30.21 -23.66
CA SER A 9 24.54 -29.35 -22.49
C SER A 9 23.23 -28.58 -22.48
N SER A 10 22.26 -29.05 -21.70
CA SER A 10 21.05 -28.31 -21.39
C SER A 10 21.47 -27.02 -20.67
N ASP A 11 21.58 -25.94 -21.43
CA ASP A 11 21.68 -24.56 -20.96
C ASP A 11 20.33 -24.20 -20.33
N ALA A 12 20.00 -24.86 -19.22
CA ALA A 12 18.86 -24.49 -18.41
C ALA A 12 19.18 -23.12 -17.82
N PRO A 13 18.34 -22.09 -18.04
CA PRO A 13 18.62 -20.77 -17.52
C PRO A 13 18.81 -20.87 -16.01
N VAL A 14 19.99 -20.50 -15.53
CA VAL A 14 20.35 -20.59 -14.11
C VAL A 14 19.47 -19.60 -13.35
N VAL A 15 18.36 -20.10 -12.80
CA VAL A 15 17.46 -19.29 -11.98
C VAL A 15 18.18 -18.91 -10.68
N PRO A 16 18.26 -17.61 -10.33
CA PRO A 16 18.91 -17.16 -9.10
C PRO A 16 18.32 -17.83 -7.85
N ARG A 17 19.16 -17.99 -6.82
CA ARG A 17 18.78 -18.63 -5.55
C ARG A 17 17.56 -17.96 -4.91
N ASP A 18 17.52 -16.64 -4.88
CA ASP A 18 16.45 -15.89 -4.21
C ASP A 18 15.12 -15.99 -4.96
N VAL A 19 15.16 -16.09 -6.29
CA VAL A 19 13.96 -16.32 -7.11
C VAL A 19 13.39 -17.72 -6.83
N ARG A 20 14.23 -18.75 -6.73
CA ARG A 20 13.80 -20.10 -6.31
C ARG A 20 13.19 -20.12 -4.91
N LEU A 21 13.74 -19.35 -3.97
CA LEU A 21 13.20 -19.19 -2.63
C LEU A 21 11.82 -18.51 -2.65
N LEU A 22 11.64 -17.47 -3.47
CA LEU A 22 10.34 -16.80 -3.63
C LEU A 22 9.28 -17.74 -4.22
N HIS A 23 9.64 -18.58 -5.20
CA HIS A 23 8.74 -19.62 -5.71
C HIS A 23 8.30 -20.60 -4.61
N LEU A 24 9.24 -21.00 -3.74
CA LEU A 24 8.92 -21.86 -2.60
C LEU A 24 8.00 -21.14 -1.60
N ILE A 25 8.24 -19.85 -1.32
CA ILE A 25 7.37 -19.05 -0.45
C ILE A 25 5.95 -18.96 -1.03
N PHE A 26 5.80 -18.73 -2.33
CA PHE A 26 4.50 -18.72 -2.99
C PHE A 26 3.79 -20.08 -2.90
N ALA A 27 4.53 -21.18 -3.06
CA ALA A 27 4.00 -22.52 -2.87
C ALA A 27 3.47 -22.76 -1.44
N THR A 28 4.13 -22.21 -0.40
CA THR A 28 3.62 -22.33 1.00
C THR A 28 2.30 -21.60 1.23
N GLN A 29 1.99 -20.58 0.42
CA GLN A 29 0.72 -19.85 0.46
C GLN A 29 -0.32 -20.44 -0.51
N GLY A 30 -0.02 -21.55 -1.17
CA GLY A 30 -0.89 -22.17 -2.17
C GLY A 30 -0.99 -21.39 -3.49
N ILE A 31 -0.09 -20.45 -3.75
CA ILE A 31 -0.08 -19.63 -4.96
C ILE A 31 0.78 -20.32 -6.01
N GLN A 32 0.14 -21.02 -6.95
CA GLN A 32 0.83 -21.73 -8.04
C GLN A 32 0.85 -20.96 -9.35
N ASN A 33 -0.06 -19.99 -9.51
CA ASN A 33 -0.20 -19.21 -10.73
C ASN A 33 0.15 -17.74 -10.45
N TYR A 34 1.32 -17.30 -10.90
CA TYR A 34 1.75 -15.90 -10.89
C TYR A 34 2.55 -15.62 -12.17
N HIS A 35 2.72 -14.33 -12.50
CA HIS A 35 3.54 -13.95 -13.64
C HIS A 35 5.03 -13.92 -13.26
N ASP A 36 5.89 -14.22 -14.21
CA ASP A 36 7.35 -14.35 -14.03
C ASP A 36 8.06 -13.08 -13.49
N HIS A 37 7.43 -11.91 -13.62
CA HIS A 37 7.97 -10.62 -13.14
C HIS A 37 7.70 -10.38 -11.65
N VAL A 38 6.75 -11.10 -11.04
CA VAL A 38 6.35 -10.88 -9.63
C VAL A 38 7.52 -11.14 -8.66
N PRO A 39 8.29 -12.25 -8.78
CA PRO A 39 9.47 -12.45 -7.95
C PRO A 39 10.50 -11.31 -8.06
N LEU A 40 10.74 -10.83 -9.29
CA LEU A 40 11.69 -9.73 -9.54
C LEU A 40 11.24 -8.43 -8.87
N GLN A 41 9.95 -8.09 -8.99
CA GLN A 41 9.38 -6.89 -8.37
C GLN A 41 9.43 -6.97 -6.84
N LEU A 42 9.14 -8.14 -6.26
CA LEU A 42 9.22 -8.34 -4.81
C LEU A 42 10.65 -8.25 -4.29
N MET A 43 11.62 -8.73 -5.06
CA MET A 43 13.04 -8.61 -4.73
C MET A 43 13.51 -7.15 -4.78
N ASP A 44 13.13 -6.38 -5.80
CA ASP A 44 13.43 -4.94 -5.86
C ASP A 44 12.80 -4.19 -4.66
N PHE A 45 11.55 -4.51 -4.32
CA PHE A 45 10.92 -3.99 -3.11
C PHE A 45 11.71 -4.32 -1.85
N ALA A 46 12.10 -5.59 -1.65
CA ALA A 46 12.83 -6.02 -0.46
C ALA A 46 14.20 -5.32 -0.34
N HIS A 47 14.90 -5.15 -1.47
CA HIS A 47 16.16 -4.41 -1.52
C HIS A 47 15.95 -2.94 -1.14
N ARG A 48 15.04 -2.24 -1.82
CA ARG A 48 14.74 -0.82 -1.54
C ARG A 48 14.26 -0.61 -0.10
N TYR A 49 13.42 -1.50 0.40
CA TYR A 49 12.95 -1.47 1.78
C TYR A 49 14.10 -1.59 2.77
N THR A 50 14.94 -2.61 2.63
CA THR A 50 16.06 -2.89 3.53
C THR A 50 17.11 -1.79 3.49
N THR A 51 17.48 -1.30 2.30
CA THR A 51 18.40 -0.16 2.17
C THR A 51 17.88 1.08 2.88
N SER A 52 16.58 1.38 2.78
CA SER A 52 15.99 2.52 3.49
C SER A 52 16.02 2.32 5.01
N VAL A 53 15.65 1.13 5.51
CA VAL A 53 15.68 0.83 6.95
C VAL A 53 17.10 0.94 7.50
N LEU A 54 18.09 0.40 6.80
CA LEU A 54 19.49 0.44 7.25
C LEU A 54 20.04 1.88 7.24
N LYS A 55 19.66 2.72 6.28
CA LYS A 55 20.02 4.14 6.27
C LYS A 55 19.49 4.87 7.51
N ASP A 56 18.23 4.63 7.86
CA ASP A 56 17.60 5.23 9.05
C ASP A 56 18.25 4.70 10.34
N ALA A 57 18.55 3.40 10.40
CA ALA A 57 19.21 2.77 11.54
C ALA A 57 20.63 3.31 11.77
N VAL A 58 21.40 3.57 10.70
CA VAL A 58 22.70 4.24 10.80
C VAL A 58 22.54 5.64 11.40
N ALA A 59 21.56 6.42 10.91
CA ALA A 59 21.29 7.76 11.44
C ALA A 59 20.91 7.73 12.94
N TYR A 60 20.15 6.72 13.38
CA TYR A 60 19.83 6.53 14.79
C TYR A 60 21.05 6.15 15.63
N SER A 61 21.92 5.28 15.10
CA SER A 61 23.15 4.89 15.78
C SER A 61 24.11 6.09 15.95
N ASP A 62 24.17 6.99 14.98
CA ASP A 62 24.96 8.23 15.06
C ASP A 62 24.37 9.20 16.11
N HIS A 63 23.05 9.33 16.14
CA HIS A 63 22.36 10.19 17.11
C HIS A 63 22.53 9.71 18.56
N ALA A 64 22.57 8.38 18.79
CA ALA A 64 22.82 7.81 20.12
C ALA A 64 24.25 8.11 20.62
N LYS A 65 25.24 8.14 19.73
CA LYS A 65 26.66 8.42 20.06
C LYS A 65 26.95 9.87 20.39
N ASN A 66 26.22 10.82 19.80
CA ASN A 66 26.35 12.23 20.20
C ASN A 66 25.94 12.48 21.66
N ASN A 67 25.12 11.59 22.24
CA ASN A 67 24.65 11.70 23.63
C ASN A 67 25.56 10.93 24.60
N ALA A 68 26.09 9.79 24.17
CA ALA A 68 27.07 9.01 24.93
C ALA A 68 28.49 9.41 24.47
N ASN A 69 29.13 10.33 25.20
CA ASN A 69 30.46 10.96 25.02
C ASN A 69 31.65 9.98 24.77
N THR A 70 31.53 9.08 23.79
CA THR A 70 32.39 7.93 23.53
C THR A 70 32.90 8.03 22.10
N THR A 71 34.18 8.37 21.97
CA THR A 71 34.94 8.63 20.74
C THR A 71 35.31 7.36 19.95
N SER A 72 34.51 6.30 19.98
CA SER A 72 34.75 5.12 19.14
C SER A 72 34.04 5.25 17.78
N SER A 73 34.84 5.53 16.75
CA SER A 73 34.47 5.75 15.35
C SER A 73 33.92 4.50 14.63
N THR A 74 33.64 3.41 15.34
CA THR A 74 33.09 2.18 14.76
C THR A 74 31.57 2.22 14.84
N SER A 75 30.90 2.61 13.75
CA SER A 75 29.44 2.64 13.57
C SER A 75 28.85 1.22 13.54
N THR A 76 28.81 0.56 14.69
CA THR A 76 28.12 -0.72 14.84
C THR A 76 26.63 -0.46 15.03
N VAL A 77 25.83 -0.68 13.99
CA VAL A 77 24.37 -0.66 14.08
C VAL A 77 23.90 -1.79 15.00
N ASN A 78 23.13 -1.46 16.03
CA ASN A 78 22.55 -2.44 16.93
C ASN A 78 21.16 -2.88 16.45
N THR A 79 20.68 -4.02 16.96
CA THR A 79 19.33 -4.53 16.69
C THR A 79 18.23 -3.57 17.15
N ASP A 80 18.49 -2.76 18.19
CA ASP A 80 17.53 -1.76 18.68
C ASP A 80 17.38 -0.58 17.70
N ASP A 81 18.46 -0.16 17.02
CA ASP A 81 18.40 0.88 15.99
C ASP A 81 17.56 0.42 14.80
N ILE A 82 17.70 -0.86 14.41
CA ILE A 82 16.90 -1.48 13.34
C ILE A 82 15.43 -1.57 13.76
N ARG A 83 15.15 -1.97 15.00
CA ARG A 83 13.77 -2.03 15.54
C ARG A 83 13.12 -0.66 15.52
N LEU A 84 13.84 0.38 15.94
CA LEU A 84 13.36 1.76 15.91
C LEU A 84 13.07 2.23 14.48
N ALA A 85 13.98 1.94 13.53
CA ALA A 85 13.80 2.27 12.11
C ALA A 85 12.58 1.58 11.48
N ILE A 86 12.35 0.31 11.81
CA ILE A 86 11.16 -0.42 11.35
C ILE A 86 9.88 0.17 11.99
N ALA A 87 9.91 0.45 13.29
CA ALA A 87 8.76 1.00 14.01
C ALA A 87 8.34 2.38 13.45
N ALA A 88 9.31 3.26 13.19
CA ALA A 88 9.06 4.59 12.62
C ALA A 88 8.31 4.52 11.28
N ARG A 89 8.63 3.54 10.44
CA ARG A 89 8.00 3.35 9.11
C ARG A 89 6.67 2.62 9.16
N THR A 90 6.52 1.69 10.11
CA THR A 90 5.29 0.89 10.26
C THR A 90 4.07 1.76 10.54
N ASN A 91 4.26 2.90 11.21
CA ASN A 91 3.18 3.83 11.55
C ASN A 91 2.43 4.42 10.35
N TYR A 92 3.04 4.50 9.17
CA TYR A 92 2.42 5.16 8.00
C TYR A 92 2.49 4.37 6.69
N GLN A 93 3.35 3.36 6.56
CA GLN A 93 3.51 2.61 5.31
C GLN A 93 2.78 1.27 5.29
N PHE A 94 2.70 0.59 6.44
CA PHE A 94 2.11 -0.74 6.51
C PHE A 94 0.75 -0.69 7.16
N LYS A 95 -0.15 -1.55 6.71
CA LYS A 95 -1.47 -1.69 7.31
C LYS A 95 -1.27 -2.27 8.73
N PRO A 96 -1.59 -1.52 9.80
CA PRO A 96 -1.54 -2.07 11.14
C PRO A 96 -2.62 -3.15 11.30
N THR A 97 -2.48 -3.97 12.34
CA THR A 97 -3.57 -4.85 12.76
C THR A 97 -4.86 -4.05 12.87
N PRO A 98 -5.97 -4.50 12.23
CA PRO A 98 -7.20 -3.71 12.19
C PRO A 98 -7.67 -3.39 13.61
N PRO A 99 -7.83 -2.10 13.97
CA PRO A 99 -8.20 -1.70 15.32
C PRO A 99 -9.69 -2.01 15.56
N LYS A 100 -9.96 -3.21 16.09
CA LYS A 100 -11.31 -3.74 16.29
C LYS A 100 -12.16 -2.83 17.18
N GLU A 101 -11.61 -2.36 18.30
CA GLU A 101 -12.31 -1.49 19.26
C GLU A 101 -12.75 -0.17 18.60
N LEU A 102 -11.84 0.49 17.88
CA LEU A 102 -12.14 1.72 17.14
C LEU A 102 -13.25 1.49 16.10
N MET A 103 -13.21 0.34 15.40
CA MET A 103 -14.20 0.02 14.38
C MET A 103 -15.58 -0.32 15.00
N LEU A 104 -15.60 -0.94 16.18
CA LEU A 104 -16.82 -1.21 16.94
C LEU A 104 -17.45 0.07 17.49
N GLU A 105 -16.63 0.98 18.02
CA GLU A 105 -17.09 2.28 18.51
C GLU A 105 -17.70 3.12 17.36
N LEU A 106 -17.01 3.19 16.22
CA LEU A 106 -17.51 3.87 15.02
C LEU A 106 -18.81 3.20 14.52
N ALA A 107 -18.87 1.88 14.52
CA ALA A 107 -20.08 1.15 14.15
C ALA A 107 -21.23 1.46 15.10
N HIS A 108 -20.99 1.53 16.41
CA HIS A 108 -22.00 1.90 17.39
C HIS A 108 -22.53 3.32 17.18
N GLU A 109 -21.62 4.29 16.95
CA GLU A 109 -21.99 5.67 16.64
C GLU A 109 -22.86 5.76 15.37
N ARG A 110 -22.49 5.04 14.30
CA ARG A 110 -23.23 5.06 13.04
C ARG A 110 -24.56 4.31 13.12
N ASN A 111 -24.59 3.16 13.78
CA ASN A 111 -25.77 2.32 13.92
C ASN A 111 -26.78 2.87 14.93
N SER A 112 -26.42 3.88 15.73
CA SER A 112 -27.35 4.60 16.61
C SER A 112 -28.45 5.34 15.83
N LYS A 113 -28.20 5.68 14.55
CA LYS A 113 -29.17 6.36 13.69
C LYS A 113 -30.12 5.32 13.08
N PRO A 114 -31.44 5.43 13.30
CA PRO A 114 -32.39 4.50 12.71
C PRO A 114 -32.38 4.61 11.20
N LEU A 115 -32.78 3.53 10.53
CA LEU A 115 -32.91 3.51 9.08
C LEU A 115 -33.96 4.54 8.62
N PRO A 116 -33.75 5.27 7.51
CA PRO A 116 -34.77 6.14 6.94
C PRO A 116 -36.02 5.35 6.54
N PRO A 117 -37.23 5.94 6.66
CA PRO A 117 -38.45 5.29 6.22
C PRO A 117 -38.39 5.07 4.69
N VAL A 118 -38.66 3.84 4.26
CA VAL A 118 -38.63 3.44 2.85
C VAL A 118 -40.03 3.57 2.26
N ILE A 119 -40.15 4.23 1.10
CA ILE A 119 -41.41 4.32 0.34
C ILE A 119 -41.64 2.96 -0.34
N PRO A 120 -42.80 2.30 -0.17
CA PRO A 120 -43.10 1.01 -0.78
C PRO A 120 -43.47 1.15 -2.27
N LYS A 121 -42.57 1.73 -3.05
CA LYS A 121 -42.65 1.80 -4.51
C LYS A 121 -41.67 0.79 -5.09
N TRP A 122 -42.13 -0.01 -6.05
CA TRP A 122 -41.25 -0.88 -6.82
C TRP A 122 -40.30 -0.03 -7.67
N GLY A 123 -38.99 -0.08 -7.38
CA GLY A 123 -37.96 0.64 -8.14
C GLY A 123 -36.78 1.11 -7.29
N LEU A 124 -35.82 1.78 -7.95
CA LEU A 124 -34.68 2.43 -7.29
C LEU A 124 -35.08 3.80 -6.73
N ASN A 125 -34.69 4.07 -5.49
CA ASN A 125 -34.80 5.40 -4.90
C ASN A 125 -33.49 6.18 -5.15
N LEU A 126 -33.47 6.98 -6.21
CA LEU A 126 -32.31 7.82 -6.52
C LEU A 126 -32.25 9.00 -5.54
N PRO A 127 -31.04 9.47 -5.16
CA PRO A 127 -30.89 10.75 -4.49
C PRO A 127 -31.55 11.89 -5.30
N PRO A 128 -31.91 13.02 -4.67
CA PRO A 128 -32.38 14.21 -5.37
C PRO A 128 -31.47 14.57 -6.56
N GLU A 129 -32.04 15.10 -7.64
CA GLU A 129 -31.34 15.37 -8.91
C GLU A 129 -30.04 16.18 -8.72
N LYS A 130 -30.04 17.15 -7.79
CA LYS A 130 -28.85 17.93 -7.39
C LYS A 130 -27.66 17.11 -6.85
N TYR A 131 -27.90 15.88 -6.40
CA TYR A 131 -26.89 14.93 -5.92
C TYR A 131 -26.74 13.73 -6.86
N CYS A 132 -27.43 13.74 -8.01
CA CYS A 132 -27.33 12.72 -9.02
C CYS A 132 -26.33 13.16 -10.09
N LEU A 133 -25.32 12.34 -10.37
CA LEU A 133 -24.40 12.59 -11.49
C LEU A 133 -25.09 12.16 -12.78
N THR A 134 -25.73 13.09 -13.48
CA THR A 134 -26.51 12.83 -14.71
C THR A 134 -25.68 12.85 -16.00
N ALA A 135 -24.42 12.42 -15.94
CA ALA A 135 -23.51 12.38 -17.10
C ALA A 135 -23.55 13.69 -17.93
N ARG A 136 -23.58 14.84 -17.26
CA ARG A 136 -23.56 16.16 -17.88
C ARG A 136 -22.15 16.50 -18.35
N ASP A 137 -22.06 17.21 -19.47
CA ASP A 137 -20.80 17.72 -19.98
C ASP A 137 -20.27 18.84 -19.08
N TRP A 138 -18.95 18.93 -18.93
CA TRP A 138 -18.28 19.89 -18.04
C TRP A 138 -18.61 21.36 -18.35
N GLU A 139 -18.88 21.69 -19.61
CA GLU A 139 -19.27 23.04 -20.06
C GLU A 139 -20.63 23.48 -19.51
N SER A 140 -21.58 22.53 -19.40
CA SER A 140 -22.91 22.79 -18.86
C SER A 140 -22.94 23.02 -17.34
N LEU A 141 -21.91 22.56 -16.62
CA LEU A 141 -21.75 22.78 -15.18
C LEU A 141 -21.25 24.21 -14.89
N GLU A 142 -20.43 24.77 -15.76
CA GLU A 142 -19.89 26.13 -15.62
C GLU A 142 -20.97 27.20 -15.88
N GLU A 143 -21.83 26.98 -16.89
CA GLU A 143 -22.97 27.87 -17.16
C GLU A 143 -23.96 27.93 -15.98
N GLU A 144 -24.33 26.79 -15.39
CA GLU A 144 -25.23 26.78 -14.21
C GLU A 144 -24.60 27.43 -12.97
N ALA A 145 -23.28 27.30 -12.78
CA ALA A 145 -22.56 27.99 -11.72
C ALA A 145 -22.62 29.52 -11.92
N ALA A 146 -22.43 30.00 -13.15
CA ALA A 146 -22.55 31.42 -13.49
C ALA A 146 -24.00 31.94 -13.34
N GLU A 147 -25.01 31.15 -13.73
CA GLU A 147 -26.42 31.49 -13.58
C GLU A 147 -26.87 31.54 -12.11
N THR A 148 -26.34 30.65 -11.26
CA THR A 148 -26.63 30.65 -9.83
C THR A 148 -25.96 31.82 -9.09
N GLU A 149 -24.78 32.28 -9.52
CA GLU A 149 -24.12 33.47 -8.98
C GLU A 149 -24.81 34.78 -9.40
N THR A 150 -25.20 34.90 -10.66
CA THR A 150 -25.91 36.07 -11.18
C THR A 150 -27.31 36.21 -10.57
N SER A 151 -28.00 35.10 -10.31
CA SER A 151 -29.30 35.08 -9.64
C SER A 151 -29.24 35.50 -8.17
N LYS A 152 -28.11 35.26 -7.47
CA LYS A 152 -27.89 35.74 -6.09
C LYS A 152 -27.65 37.24 -6.04
N ARG A 153 -26.88 37.79 -6.99
CA ARG A 153 -26.61 39.24 -7.09
C ARG A 153 -27.85 40.08 -7.42
N ARG A 154 -28.80 39.54 -8.20
CA ARG A 154 -30.05 40.23 -8.55
C ARG A 154 -31.10 40.29 -7.43
N LYS A 155 -30.92 39.51 -6.36
CA LYS A 155 -31.84 39.44 -5.22
C LYS A 155 -31.35 40.25 -4.00
N GLN A 156 -30.27 41.01 -4.14
CA GLN A 156 -29.68 41.84 -3.09
C GLN A 156 -29.93 43.34 -3.37
#